data_AF-A0A421GCZ3-F1
#
_entry.id   AF-A0A421GCZ3-F1
#
_cell.length_a   1.000
_cell.length_b   1.000
_cell.length_c   1.000
_cell.angle_alpha   90.00
_cell.angle_beta   90.00
_cell.angle_gamma   90.00
#
_symmetry.space_group_name_H-M   'P 1'
#
loop_
_entity.id
_entity.type
_entity.pdbx_description
1 polymer ?
#
loop_
_entity_poly.entity_id
_entity_poly.type
_entity_poly.pdbx_seq_one_letter_code
_entity_poly.pdbx_strand_id
1 'polypeptide(L)'
;MEDLEDRFSKVSSTAMLIGDKLSTLDDERSRVLETDELMEALLALNDPSSKLTKSSNRLFNTLHNPNELHEASRIIKKMSMFSSELSSPTIAYAVAEIERLSQTTENNLLTEFSNEQERGNVVSMRKCAESLIEYNDKEKVADRYVWNVMCDRLAKAPGELAVSSLDPIEDLDTLFTKILTICQEQFPVIDGVFPASACDSIRELLIERLFNDPAFELRGELVTKVFSSFAASFGDQYLGVSTAWWTCLHVIN
;
A
#
# COMPACT_ATOMS: atom_id res chain seq x y z
N MET A 1 12.85 53.17 34.33
CA MET A 1 11.94 52.04 34.08
C MET A 1 12.03 51.66 32.60
N GLU A 2 11.86 52.63 31.69
CA GLU A 2 12.12 52.51 30.24
C GLU A 2 13.47 51.83 29.86
N ASP A 3 14.61 52.26 30.42
CA ASP A 3 15.93 51.69 30.07
C ASP A 3 16.07 50.19 30.42
N LEU A 4 15.30 49.71 31.41
CA LEU A 4 15.31 48.30 31.78
C LEU A 4 14.45 47.47 30.82
N GLU A 5 13.32 48.01 30.38
CA GLU A 5 12.44 47.40 29.38
C GLU A 5 13.11 47.33 28.01
N ASP A 6 13.83 48.37 27.60
CA ASP A 6 14.60 48.37 26.34
C ASP A 6 15.71 47.32 26.35
N ARG A 7 16.42 47.20 27.48
CA ARG A 7 17.44 46.16 27.65
C ARG A 7 16.83 44.77 27.71
N PHE A 8 15.70 44.59 28.38
CA PHE A 8 14.99 43.31 28.43
C PHE A 8 14.51 42.90 27.04
N SER A 9 13.86 43.81 26.31
CA SER A 9 13.41 43.60 24.93
C SER A 9 14.56 43.19 24.01
N LYS A 10 15.70 43.90 24.09
CA LYS A 10 16.90 43.58 23.31
C LYS A 10 17.49 42.20 23.67
N VAL A 11 17.51 41.84 24.96
CA VAL A 11 17.96 40.52 25.41
C VAL A 11 16.99 39.43 24.95
N SER A 12 15.68 39.63 25.05
CA SER A 12 14.66 38.70 24.56
C SER A 12 14.75 38.46 23.06
N SER A 13 14.90 39.51 22.25
CA SER A 13 15.11 39.38 20.80
C SER A 13 16.42 38.65 20.48
N THR A 14 17.50 38.92 21.23
CA THR A 14 18.78 38.23 21.03
C THR A 14 18.67 36.74 21.41
N ALA A 15 18.01 36.44 22.52
CA ALA A 15 17.79 35.06 22.97
C ALA A 15 16.94 34.26 21.96
N MET A 16 15.92 34.90 21.38
CA MET A 16 15.09 34.31 20.32
C MET A 16 15.91 33.98 19.07
N LEU A 17 16.73 34.92 18.59
CA LEU A 17 17.63 34.69 17.45
C LEU A 17 18.66 33.58 17.71
N ILE A 18 19.15 33.45 18.95
CA ILE A 18 20.03 32.34 19.35
C ILE A 18 19.25 31.02 19.32
N GLY A 19 18.01 31.01 19.83
CA GLY A 19 17.12 29.86 19.79
C GLY A 19 16.88 29.36 18.36
N ASP A 20 16.54 30.27 17.45
CA ASP A 20 16.30 29.93 16.03
C ASP A 20 17.55 29.34 15.39
N LYS A 21 18.73 29.95 15.62
CA LYS A 21 20.00 29.45 15.10
C LYS A 21 20.37 28.08 15.67
N LEU A 22 20.10 27.85 16.95
CA LEU A 22 20.33 26.55 17.58
C LEU A 22 19.40 25.48 16.98
N SER A 23 18.14 25.80 16.74
CA SER A 23 17.20 24.90 16.06
C SER A 23 17.69 24.54 14.66
N THR A 24 18.08 25.54 13.85
CA THR A 24 18.62 25.30 12.51
C THR A 24 19.89 24.45 12.54
N LEU A 25 20.78 24.69 13.51
CA LEU A 25 22.01 23.91 13.64
C LEU A 25 21.70 22.45 14.00
N ASP A 26 20.73 22.21 14.88
CA ASP A 26 20.33 20.86 15.26
C ASP A 26 19.70 20.10 14.08
N ASP A 27 18.85 20.76 13.29
CA ASP A 27 18.29 20.20 12.06
C ASP A 27 19.38 19.83 11.05
N GLU A 28 20.35 20.73 10.83
CA GLU A 28 21.49 20.51 9.94
C GLU A 28 22.37 19.35 10.43
N ARG A 29 22.64 19.28 11.74
CA ARG A 29 23.41 18.20 12.34
C ARG A 29 22.69 16.86 12.16
N SER A 30 21.38 16.80 12.40
CA SER A 30 20.58 15.58 12.20
C SER A 30 20.65 15.12 10.75
N ARG A 31 20.52 16.04 9.79
CA ARG A 31 20.62 15.74 8.36
C ARG A 31 21.98 15.17 7.97
N VAL A 32 23.07 15.72 8.50
CA VAL A 32 24.42 15.23 8.24
C VAL A 32 24.59 13.80 8.76
N LEU A 33 24.10 13.51 9.97
CA LEU A 33 24.19 12.16 10.55
C LEU A 33 23.39 11.13 9.75
N GLU A 34 22.17 11.47 9.30
CA GLU A 34 21.38 10.59 8.45
C GLU A 34 22.06 10.34 7.10
N THR A 35 22.65 11.38 6.51
CA THR A 35 23.40 11.26 5.25
C THR A 35 24.63 10.37 5.39
N ASP A 36 25.36 10.50 6.50
CA ASP A 36 26.54 9.70 6.80
C ASP A 36 26.16 8.22 6.97
N GLU A 37 25.08 7.93 7.73
CA GLU A 37 24.58 6.56 7.91
C GLU A 37 24.11 5.91 6.60
N LEU A 38 23.43 6.68 5.72
CA LEU A 38 23.01 6.22 4.39
C LEU A 38 24.21 5.98 3.46
N MET A 39 25.22 6.84 3.51
CA MET A 39 26.44 6.69 2.72
C MET A 39 27.23 5.45 3.14
N GLU A 40 27.39 5.21 4.45
CA GLU A 40 28.02 3.98 4.95
C GLU A 40 27.26 2.72 4.51
N ALA A 41 25.93 2.74 4.59
CA ALA A 41 25.09 1.64 4.12
C ALA A 41 25.26 1.41 2.61
N LEU A 42 25.34 2.49 1.83
CA LEU A 42 25.53 2.44 0.38
C LEU A 42 26.90 1.85 0.03
N LEU A 43 27.96 2.28 0.71
CA LEU A 43 29.30 1.73 0.53
C LEU A 43 29.36 0.25 0.88
N ALA A 44 28.69 -0.17 1.96
CA ALA A 44 28.58 -1.58 2.33
C ALA A 44 27.83 -2.38 1.26
N LEU A 45 26.73 -1.86 0.70
CA LEU A 45 26.02 -2.49 -0.41
C LEU A 45 26.86 -2.53 -1.70
N ASN A 46 27.78 -1.57 -1.88
CA ASN A 46 28.64 -1.49 -3.05
C ASN A 46 29.79 -2.50 -3.02
N ASP A 47 30.12 -3.06 -1.85
CA ASP A 47 31.14 -4.11 -1.70
C ASP A 47 30.50 -5.50 -1.92
N PRO A 48 30.85 -6.25 -2.97
CA PRO A 48 30.32 -7.59 -3.22
C PRO A 48 30.63 -8.59 -2.09
N SER A 49 31.66 -8.31 -1.28
CA SER A 49 32.12 -9.18 -0.19
C SER A 49 31.30 -9.00 1.09
N SER A 50 30.56 -7.90 1.22
CA SER A 50 29.81 -7.56 2.44
C SER A 50 28.64 -8.50 2.72
N LYS A 51 28.16 -9.23 1.70
CA LYS A 51 27.11 -10.27 1.85
C LYS A 51 27.51 -11.41 2.80
N LEU A 52 28.80 -11.55 3.10
CA LEU A 52 29.37 -12.63 3.92
C LEU A 52 29.61 -12.21 5.39
N THR A 53 29.49 -10.93 5.73
CA THR A 53 29.81 -10.39 7.06
C THR A 53 28.73 -9.46 7.57
N LYS A 54 28.43 -9.51 8.87
CA LYS A 54 27.57 -8.51 9.51
C LYS A 54 28.28 -7.16 9.47
N SER A 55 27.69 -6.18 8.80
CA SER A 55 28.18 -4.81 8.81
C SER A 55 28.02 -4.19 10.20
N SER A 56 28.84 -3.21 10.56
CA SER A 56 28.57 -2.37 11.74
C SER A 56 27.36 -1.45 11.51
N ASN A 57 27.02 -1.19 10.25
CA ASN A 57 25.92 -0.32 9.87
C ASN A 57 24.57 -1.00 10.11
N ARG A 58 23.70 -0.35 10.90
CA ARG A 58 22.39 -0.87 11.27
C ARG A 58 21.48 -1.04 10.05
N LEU A 59 21.45 -0.05 9.15
CA LEU A 59 20.58 -0.08 7.96
C LEU A 59 20.89 -1.29 7.10
N PHE A 60 22.17 -1.54 6.83
CA PHE A 60 22.62 -2.71 6.07
C PHE A 60 22.15 -4.02 6.71
N ASN A 61 22.27 -4.15 8.03
CA ASN A 61 21.86 -5.36 8.74
C ASN A 61 20.35 -5.59 8.68
N THR A 62 19.56 -4.52 8.84
CA THR A 62 18.10 -4.59 8.77
C THR A 62 17.62 -4.98 7.38
N LEU A 63 18.24 -4.46 6.31
CA LEU A 63 17.93 -4.84 4.92
C LEU A 63 18.13 -6.34 4.64
N HIS A 64 18.99 -7.01 5.40
CA HIS A 64 19.27 -8.44 5.26
C HIS A 64 18.61 -9.30 6.35
N ASN A 65 17.79 -8.72 7.21
CA ASN A 65 17.11 -9.44 8.29
C ASN A 65 15.66 -9.78 7.92
N PRO A 66 15.31 -11.06 7.70
CA PRO A 66 13.95 -11.45 7.33
C PRO A 66 12.88 -11.08 8.38
N ASN A 67 13.27 -10.91 9.64
CA ASN A 67 12.33 -10.58 10.73
C ASN A 67 12.01 -9.09 10.84
N GLU A 68 12.72 -8.23 10.10
CA GLU A 68 12.55 -6.78 10.13
C GLU A 68 12.01 -6.25 8.80
N LEU A 69 11.20 -7.04 8.11
CA LEU A 69 10.73 -6.77 6.76
C LEU A 69 10.06 -5.39 6.58
N HIS A 70 9.23 -4.96 7.54
CA HIS A 70 8.58 -3.66 7.52
C HIS A 70 9.54 -2.47 7.73
N GLU A 71 10.61 -2.68 8.50
CA GLU A 71 11.64 -1.65 8.65
C GLU A 71 12.55 -1.64 7.40
N ALA A 72 12.86 -2.82 6.86
CA ALA A 72 13.60 -2.96 5.62
C ALA A 72 12.92 -2.24 4.45
N SER A 73 11.58 -2.27 4.35
CA SER A 73 10.86 -1.52 3.30
C SER A 73 11.01 0.00 3.42
N ARG A 74 10.97 0.55 4.65
CA ARG A 74 11.24 1.98 4.87
C ARG A 74 12.66 2.35 4.51
N ILE A 75 13.63 1.56 4.96
CA ILE A 75 15.06 1.80 4.69
C ILE A 75 15.34 1.70 3.19
N ILE A 76 14.83 0.67 2.50
CA ILE A 76 15.11 0.50 1.07
C ILE A 76 14.50 1.64 0.24
N LYS A 77 13.33 2.17 0.61
CA LYS A 77 12.77 3.37 -0.02
C LYS A 77 13.70 4.57 0.10
N LYS A 78 14.18 4.83 1.32
CA LYS A 78 15.14 5.92 1.58
C LYS A 78 16.43 5.74 0.78
N MET A 79 16.97 4.52 0.76
CA MET A 79 18.16 4.18 -0.01
C MET A 79 17.96 4.36 -1.53
N SER A 80 16.81 3.97 -2.07
CA SER A 80 16.47 4.20 -3.48
C SER A 80 16.46 5.69 -3.82
N MET A 81 15.78 6.52 -3.02
CA MET A 81 15.76 7.98 -3.20
C MET A 81 17.18 8.57 -3.13
N PHE A 82 17.92 8.23 -2.08
CA PHE A 82 19.30 8.70 -1.87
C PHE A 82 20.24 8.31 -3.01
N SER A 83 20.15 7.06 -3.48
CA SER A 83 20.99 6.56 -4.58
C SER A 83 20.70 7.26 -5.92
N SER A 84 19.45 7.67 -6.15
CA SER A 84 19.05 8.41 -7.35
C SER A 84 19.65 9.83 -7.40
N GLU A 85 19.81 10.47 -6.24
CA GLU A 85 20.41 11.81 -6.13
C GLU A 85 21.93 11.81 -6.38
N LEU A 86 22.63 10.72 -6.04
CA LEU A 86 24.08 10.64 -6.14
C LEU A 86 24.62 10.46 -7.56
N SER A 87 23.81 9.90 -8.48
CA SER A 87 24.10 9.76 -9.92
C SER A 87 25.59 9.56 -10.27
N SER A 88 26.16 8.41 -9.92
CA SER A 88 27.58 8.09 -10.17
C SER A 88 27.81 6.64 -10.61
N PRO A 89 28.66 6.38 -11.63
CA PRO A 89 29.06 5.02 -12.01
C PRO A 89 29.72 4.23 -10.87
N THR A 90 30.32 4.90 -9.90
CA THR A 90 31.04 4.27 -8.78
C THR A 90 30.11 3.46 -7.87
N ILE A 91 28.84 3.84 -7.77
CA ILE A 91 27.84 3.19 -6.92
C ILE A 91 26.87 2.30 -7.72
N ALA A 92 27.17 2.01 -8.98
CA ALA A 92 26.27 1.26 -9.87
C ALA A 92 25.93 -0.14 -9.33
N TYR A 93 26.87 -0.80 -8.64
CA TYR A 93 26.61 -2.08 -8.01
C TYR A 93 25.62 -1.95 -6.84
N ALA A 94 25.82 -0.96 -5.96
CA ALA A 94 24.89 -0.67 -4.88
C ALA A 94 23.48 -0.34 -5.40
N VAL A 95 23.35 0.44 -6.48
CA VAL A 95 22.06 0.76 -7.10
C VAL A 95 21.34 -0.52 -7.59
N ALA A 96 22.07 -1.41 -8.28
CA ALA A 96 21.51 -2.68 -8.72
C ALA A 96 21.11 -3.59 -7.54
N GLU A 97 21.89 -3.60 -6.46
CA GLU A 97 21.59 -4.37 -5.26
C GLU A 97 20.38 -3.79 -4.50
N ILE A 98 20.25 -2.46 -4.46
CA ILE A 98 19.08 -1.76 -3.89
C ILE A 98 17.81 -2.16 -4.64
N GLU A 99 17.83 -2.15 -5.98
CA GLU A 99 16.70 -2.57 -6.81
C GLU A 99 16.34 -4.04 -6.55
N ARG A 100 17.34 -4.92 -6.44
CA ARG A 100 17.13 -6.33 -6.11
C ARG A 100 16.50 -6.51 -4.73
N LEU A 101 16.99 -5.79 -3.71
CA LEU A 101 16.47 -5.83 -2.35
C LEU A 101 15.06 -5.24 -2.27
N SER A 102 14.78 -4.18 -3.03
CA SER A 102 13.46 -3.58 -3.20
C SER A 102 12.45 -4.63 -3.66
N GLN A 103 12.71 -5.27 -4.80
CA GLN A 103 11.83 -6.30 -5.36
C GLN A 103 11.66 -7.48 -4.42
N THR A 104 12.74 -7.90 -3.74
CA THR A 104 12.69 -8.99 -2.76
C THR A 104 11.80 -8.62 -1.56
N THR A 105 11.97 -7.42 -1.02
CA THR A 105 11.22 -6.91 0.13
C THR A 105 9.74 -6.77 -0.19
N GLU A 106 9.42 -6.20 -1.34
CA GLU A 106 8.03 -6.05 -1.81
C GLU A 106 7.34 -7.40 -2.00
N ASN A 107 8.00 -8.36 -2.66
CA ASN A 107 7.45 -9.70 -2.85
C ASN A 107 7.26 -10.46 -1.52
N ASN A 108 8.20 -10.32 -0.58
CA ASN A 108 8.06 -10.91 0.74
C ASN A 108 6.88 -10.30 1.50
N LEU A 109 6.69 -8.98 1.44
CA LEU A 109 5.55 -8.30 2.07
C LEU A 109 4.22 -8.74 1.44
N LEU A 110 4.14 -8.89 0.12
CA LEU A 110 2.95 -9.39 -0.57
C LEU A 110 2.64 -10.86 -0.22
N THR A 111 3.70 -11.66 -0.03
CA THR A 111 3.57 -13.06 0.42
C THR A 111 3.07 -13.13 1.86
N GLU A 112 3.65 -12.33 2.77
CA GLU A 112 3.20 -12.24 4.15
C GLU A 112 1.76 -11.74 4.24
N PHE A 113 1.41 -10.70 3.47
CA PHE A 113 0.03 -10.22 3.38
C PHE A 113 -0.94 -11.33 2.97
N SER A 114 -0.60 -12.12 1.95
CA SER A 114 -1.45 -13.21 1.46
C SER A 114 -1.61 -14.32 2.51
N ASN A 115 -0.52 -14.72 3.17
CA ASN A 115 -0.56 -15.70 4.26
C ASN A 115 -1.44 -15.24 5.43
N GLU A 116 -1.36 -13.96 5.79
CA GLU A 116 -2.18 -13.39 6.86
C GLU A 116 -3.64 -13.23 6.46
N GLN A 117 -3.92 -13.00 5.16
CA GLN A 117 -5.28 -13.02 4.60
C GLN A 117 -5.92 -14.40 4.70
N GLU A 118 -5.19 -15.46 4.32
CA GLU A 118 -5.66 -16.85 4.46
C GLU A 118 -5.97 -17.22 5.91
N ARG A 119 -5.22 -16.64 6.87
CA ARG A 119 -5.42 -16.82 8.32
C ARG A 119 -6.54 -15.94 8.90
N GLY A 120 -7.07 -14.99 8.14
CA GLY A 120 -8.03 -13.99 8.62
C GLY A 120 -7.44 -13.01 9.64
N ASN A 121 -6.11 -12.82 9.65
CA ASN A 121 -5.44 -11.94 10.61
C ASN A 121 -5.39 -10.49 10.10
N VAL A 122 -6.49 -9.78 10.31
CA VAL A 122 -6.68 -8.38 9.89
C VAL A 122 -5.58 -7.44 10.42
N VAL A 123 -5.07 -7.67 11.64
CA VAL A 123 -4.06 -6.79 12.25
C VAL A 123 -2.73 -6.89 11.52
N SER A 124 -2.26 -8.12 11.24
CA SER A 124 -1.03 -8.32 10.48
C SER A 124 -1.17 -7.93 9.01
N MET A 125 -2.33 -8.18 8.41
CA MET A 125 -2.65 -7.70 7.05
C MET A 125 -2.53 -6.17 6.97
N ARG A 126 -3.10 -5.45 7.93
CA ARG A 126 -3.00 -3.98 8.01
C ARG A 126 -1.55 -3.52 8.02
N LYS A 127 -0.73 -4.12 8.90
CA LYS A 127 0.69 -3.77 9.00
C LYS A 127 1.45 -3.98 7.69
N CYS A 128 1.15 -5.06 6.97
CA CYS A 128 1.70 -5.33 5.64
C CYS A 128 1.23 -4.28 4.62
N ALA A 129 -0.08 -3.98 4.59
CA ALA A 129 -0.66 -2.99 3.68
C ALA A 129 -0.09 -1.59 3.91
N GLU A 130 0.03 -1.14 5.16
CA GLU A 130 0.66 0.12 5.52
C GLU A 130 2.11 0.18 5.00
N SER A 131 2.87 -0.89 5.18
CA SER A 131 4.27 -0.95 4.75
C SER A 131 4.42 -0.94 3.22
N LEU A 132 3.52 -1.60 2.49
CA LEU A 132 3.50 -1.63 1.03
C LEU A 132 3.07 -0.29 0.44
N ILE A 133 2.04 0.34 1.01
CA ILE A 133 1.54 1.65 0.58
C ILE A 133 2.55 2.75 0.89
N GLU A 134 3.18 2.72 2.08
CA GLU A 134 4.25 3.66 2.42
C GLU A 134 5.45 3.46 1.50
N TYR A 135 5.78 2.21 1.13
CA TYR A 135 6.92 1.91 0.25
C TYR A 135 6.71 2.47 -1.17
N ASN A 136 5.60 2.10 -1.81
CA ASN A 136 5.32 2.46 -3.20
C ASN A 136 3.92 3.08 -3.33
N ASP A 137 2.91 2.24 -3.58
CA ASP A 137 1.51 2.64 -3.76
C ASP A 137 0.55 1.53 -3.31
N LYS A 138 -0.74 1.80 -3.45
CA LYS A 138 -1.81 0.86 -3.08
C LYS A 138 -2.12 -0.19 -4.15
N GLU A 139 -1.64 -0.05 -5.39
CA GLU A 139 -2.13 -0.83 -6.53
C GLU A 139 -1.80 -2.31 -6.38
N LYS A 140 -0.53 -2.66 -6.18
CA LYS A 140 -0.11 -4.06 -6.08
C LYS A 140 -0.74 -4.81 -4.92
N VAL A 141 -0.87 -4.16 -3.76
CA VAL A 141 -1.50 -4.77 -2.57
C VAL A 141 -3.01 -4.90 -2.74
N ALA A 142 -3.65 -3.94 -3.41
CA ALA A 142 -5.07 -3.99 -3.77
C ALA A 142 -5.35 -5.13 -4.75
N ASP A 143 -4.60 -5.22 -5.85
CA ASP A 143 -4.71 -6.30 -6.82
C ASP A 143 -4.48 -7.66 -6.17
N ARG A 144 -3.47 -7.76 -5.28
CA ARG A 144 -3.21 -9.00 -4.53
C ARG A 144 -4.38 -9.38 -3.64
N TYR A 145 -4.93 -8.43 -2.88
CA TYR A 145 -6.08 -8.68 -2.01
C TYR A 145 -7.30 -9.16 -2.79
N VAL A 146 -7.66 -8.43 -3.86
CA VAL A 146 -8.81 -8.75 -4.71
C VAL A 146 -8.61 -10.11 -5.39
N TRP A 147 -7.42 -10.37 -5.94
CA TRP A 147 -7.10 -11.67 -6.51
C TRP A 147 -7.31 -12.82 -5.51
N ASN A 148 -6.79 -12.68 -4.29
CA ASN A 148 -6.94 -13.70 -3.24
C ASN A 148 -8.43 -13.92 -2.89
N VAL A 149 -9.22 -12.84 -2.79
CA VAL A 149 -10.68 -12.94 -2.58
C VAL A 149 -11.35 -13.72 -3.72
N MET A 150 -10.99 -13.44 -4.97
CA MET A 150 -11.56 -14.13 -6.14
C MET A 150 -11.18 -15.61 -6.15
N CYS A 151 -9.91 -15.95 -5.91
CA CYS A 151 -9.44 -17.33 -5.81
C CYS A 151 -10.16 -18.12 -4.70
N ASP A 152 -10.34 -17.52 -3.53
CA ASP A 152 -11.07 -18.15 -2.42
C ASP A 152 -12.51 -18.50 -2.78
N ARG A 153 -13.17 -17.66 -3.59
CA ARG A 153 -14.55 -17.91 -4.06
C ARG A 153 -14.58 -19.02 -5.11
N LEU A 154 -13.65 -19.03 -6.05
CA LEU A 154 -13.52 -20.10 -7.05
C LEU A 154 -13.26 -21.45 -6.39
N ALA A 155 -12.42 -21.50 -5.35
CA ALA A 155 -12.11 -22.71 -4.61
C ALA A 155 -13.32 -23.25 -3.81
N LYS A 156 -14.23 -22.37 -3.37
CA LYS A 156 -15.46 -22.72 -2.63
C LYS A 156 -16.65 -23.02 -3.55
N ALA A 157 -16.58 -22.66 -4.83
CA ALA A 157 -17.65 -22.86 -5.82
C ALA A 157 -17.73 -24.25 -6.55
N PRO A 158 -16.83 -25.24 -6.43
CA PRO A 158 -16.86 -26.41 -7.32
C PRO A 158 -18.04 -27.37 -7.07
N GLY A 159 -18.90 -27.11 -6.07
CA GLY A 159 -20.09 -27.91 -5.78
C GLY A 159 -21.44 -27.25 -6.10
N GLU A 160 -21.49 -25.96 -6.47
CA GLU A 160 -22.76 -25.22 -6.69
C GLU A 160 -23.15 -25.08 -8.17
N LEU A 161 -22.26 -25.44 -9.09
CA LEU A 161 -22.50 -25.34 -10.54
C LEU A 161 -23.20 -26.60 -11.07
N ALA A 162 -24.43 -26.87 -10.62
CA ALA A 162 -25.25 -27.92 -11.21
C ALA A 162 -26.77 -27.75 -11.01
N VAL A 163 -27.29 -26.52 -11.07
CA VAL A 163 -28.68 -26.30 -11.49
C VAL A 163 -28.71 -25.02 -12.30
N SER A 164 -28.50 -25.12 -13.60
CA SER A 164 -28.90 -24.05 -14.52
C SER A 164 -30.43 -23.96 -14.44
N SER A 165 -30.95 -22.88 -13.85
CA SER A 165 -32.38 -22.62 -13.95
C SER A 165 -32.69 -22.33 -15.43
N LEU A 166 -33.93 -22.63 -15.85
CA LEU A 166 -34.38 -22.28 -17.21
C LEU A 166 -34.81 -20.81 -17.29
N ASP A 167 -34.69 -20.05 -16.20
CA ASP A 167 -35.09 -18.65 -16.10
C ASP A 167 -33.88 -17.72 -15.93
N PRO A 168 -33.47 -17.00 -17.00
CA PRO A 168 -32.36 -16.05 -16.96
C PRO A 168 -32.49 -14.95 -15.90
N ILE A 169 -33.71 -14.67 -15.40
CA ILE A 169 -33.94 -13.67 -14.35
C ILE A 169 -33.57 -14.23 -12.96
N GLU A 170 -33.91 -15.50 -12.69
CA GLU A 170 -33.60 -16.17 -11.43
C GLU A 170 -32.09 -16.41 -11.26
N ASP A 171 -31.41 -16.75 -12.37
CA ASP A 171 -29.94 -16.87 -12.42
C ASP A 171 -29.27 -15.52 -12.10
N LEU A 172 -29.88 -14.42 -12.55
CA LEU A 172 -29.38 -13.06 -12.30
C LEU A 172 -29.54 -12.66 -10.84
N ASP A 173 -30.73 -12.84 -10.25
CA ASP A 173 -30.97 -12.54 -8.83
C ASP A 173 -30.07 -13.36 -7.90
N THR A 174 -29.81 -14.61 -8.27
CA THR A 174 -28.85 -15.48 -7.56
C THR A 174 -27.44 -14.91 -7.64
N LEU A 175 -27.00 -14.50 -8.82
CA LEU A 175 -25.69 -13.91 -9.03
C LEU A 175 -25.52 -12.58 -8.26
N PHE A 176 -26.53 -11.72 -8.29
CA PHE A 176 -26.57 -10.51 -7.48
C PHE A 176 -26.42 -10.78 -6.00
N THR A 177 -27.18 -11.75 -5.50
CA THR A 177 -27.16 -12.12 -4.09
C THR A 177 -25.76 -12.62 -3.69
N LYS A 178 -25.08 -13.36 -4.58
CA LYS A 178 -23.69 -13.79 -4.38
C LYS A 178 -22.72 -12.60 -4.33
N ILE A 179 -22.79 -11.69 -5.31
CA ILE A 179 -21.93 -10.48 -5.34
C ILE A 179 -22.16 -9.61 -4.10
N LEU A 180 -23.42 -9.38 -3.74
CA LEU A 180 -23.84 -8.64 -2.54
C LEU A 180 -23.24 -9.25 -1.27
N THR A 181 -23.34 -10.56 -1.13
CA THR A 181 -22.80 -11.30 0.03
C THR A 181 -21.28 -11.12 0.13
N ILE A 182 -20.56 -11.22 -1.00
CA ILE A 182 -19.11 -11.01 -1.03
C ILE A 182 -18.77 -9.57 -0.61
N CYS A 183 -19.48 -8.57 -1.14
CA CYS A 183 -19.25 -7.17 -0.79
C CYS A 183 -19.50 -6.92 0.71
N GLN A 184 -20.60 -7.44 1.26
CA GLN A 184 -20.93 -7.31 2.68
C GLN A 184 -19.89 -7.96 3.59
N GLU A 185 -19.32 -9.09 3.19
CA GLU A 185 -18.26 -9.77 3.94
C GLU A 185 -16.91 -9.05 3.83
N GLN A 186 -16.56 -8.56 2.65
CA GLN A 186 -15.21 -8.02 2.39
C GLN A 186 -15.07 -6.54 2.72
N PHE A 187 -16.12 -5.70 2.59
CA PHE A 187 -15.98 -4.26 2.85
C PHE A 187 -15.53 -3.94 4.28
N PRO A 188 -16.05 -4.58 5.34
CA PRO A 188 -15.54 -4.37 6.69
C PRO A 188 -14.07 -4.82 6.85
N VAL A 189 -13.64 -5.85 6.12
CA VAL A 189 -12.23 -6.28 6.11
C VAL A 189 -11.37 -5.23 5.42
N ILE A 190 -11.83 -4.66 4.30
CA ILE A 190 -11.13 -3.57 3.61
C ILE A 190 -10.95 -2.37 4.56
N ASP A 191 -11.99 -1.96 5.28
CA ASP A 191 -11.90 -0.90 6.31
C ASP A 191 -10.98 -1.26 7.47
N GLY A 192 -10.91 -2.55 7.79
CA GLY A 192 -10.03 -3.10 8.80
C GLY A 192 -8.56 -3.16 8.38
N VAL A 193 -8.26 -3.25 7.08
CA VAL A 193 -6.89 -3.51 6.59
C VAL A 193 -6.26 -2.27 5.96
N PHE A 194 -7.02 -1.48 5.21
CA PHE A 194 -6.48 -0.41 4.38
C PHE A 194 -6.75 0.98 5.00
N PRO A 195 -5.89 1.97 4.72
CA PRO A 195 -6.17 3.34 5.10
C PRO A 195 -7.41 3.87 4.35
N ALA A 196 -8.16 4.79 4.98
CA ALA A 196 -9.40 5.33 4.43
C ALA A 196 -9.25 5.90 3.00
N SER A 197 -8.09 6.48 2.67
CA SER A 197 -7.78 7.02 1.33
C SER A 197 -7.62 5.94 0.24
N ALA A 198 -7.51 4.67 0.61
CA ALA A 198 -7.40 3.54 -0.31
C ALA A 198 -8.68 2.71 -0.40
N CYS A 199 -9.52 2.71 0.65
CA CYS A 199 -10.70 1.83 0.75
C CYS A 199 -11.61 1.91 -0.47
N ASP A 200 -12.01 3.12 -0.90
CA ASP A 200 -13.00 3.29 -1.98
C ASP A 200 -12.50 2.70 -3.31
N SER A 201 -11.24 3.00 -3.68
CA SER A 201 -10.63 2.42 -4.88
C SER A 201 -10.49 0.89 -4.83
N ILE A 202 -10.28 0.31 -3.65
CA ILE A 202 -10.15 -1.14 -3.49
C ILE A 202 -11.53 -1.81 -3.58
N ARG A 203 -12.58 -1.19 -3.03
CA ARG A 203 -13.96 -1.64 -3.20
C ARG A 203 -14.37 -1.58 -4.66
N GLU A 204 -14.08 -0.47 -5.34
CA GLU A 204 -14.31 -0.30 -6.78
C GLU A 204 -13.62 -1.42 -7.57
N LEU A 205 -12.33 -1.68 -7.31
CA LEU A 205 -11.58 -2.75 -7.95
C LEU A 205 -12.18 -4.14 -7.70
N LEU A 206 -12.61 -4.43 -6.46
CA LEU A 206 -13.24 -5.71 -6.13
C LEU A 206 -14.54 -5.90 -6.91
N ILE A 207 -15.39 -4.87 -6.95
CA ILE A 207 -16.65 -4.90 -7.69
C ILE A 207 -16.37 -5.08 -9.18
N GLU A 208 -15.47 -4.28 -9.75
CA GLU A 208 -15.08 -4.39 -11.15
C GLU A 208 -14.63 -5.82 -11.49
N ARG A 209 -13.78 -6.44 -10.67
CA ARG A 209 -13.32 -7.81 -10.90
C ARG A 209 -14.42 -8.85 -10.74
N LEU A 210 -15.32 -8.70 -9.76
CA LEU A 210 -16.48 -9.59 -9.59
C LEU A 210 -17.41 -9.58 -10.81
N PHE A 211 -17.58 -8.42 -11.44
CA PHE A 211 -18.45 -8.27 -12.61
C PHE A 211 -17.80 -8.72 -13.92
N ASN A 212 -16.47 -8.64 -14.02
CA ASN A 212 -15.73 -8.97 -15.24
C ASN A 212 -15.16 -10.39 -15.25
N ASP A 213 -15.16 -11.10 -14.11
CA ASP A 213 -14.59 -12.44 -14.03
C ASP A 213 -15.49 -13.46 -14.77
N PRO A 214 -14.93 -14.22 -15.75
CA PRO A 214 -15.68 -15.19 -16.53
C PRO A 214 -16.38 -16.27 -15.70
N ALA A 215 -15.86 -16.58 -14.50
CA ALA A 215 -16.46 -17.57 -13.61
C ALA A 215 -17.82 -17.14 -13.04
N PHE A 216 -18.16 -15.85 -13.14
CA PHE A 216 -19.48 -15.31 -12.77
C PHE A 216 -20.42 -15.20 -13.98
N GLU A 217 -19.98 -15.61 -15.19
CA GLU A 217 -20.77 -15.74 -16.43
C GLU A 217 -21.71 -14.55 -16.76
N LEU A 218 -21.26 -13.32 -16.54
CA LEU A 218 -22.04 -12.14 -16.90
C LEU A 218 -22.00 -11.90 -18.41
N ARG A 219 -23.13 -12.12 -19.10
CA ARG A 219 -23.34 -11.62 -20.46
C ARG A 219 -23.50 -10.10 -20.41
N GLY A 220 -22.77 -9.36 -21.25
CA GLY A 220 -22.67 -7.89 -21.23
C GLY A 220 -23.99 -7.11 -21.20
N GLU A 221 -25.07 -7.64 -21.79
CA GLU A 221 -26.41 -7.01 -21.76
C GLU A 221 -27.09 -7.01 -20.38
N LEU A 222 -26.67 -7.90 -19.47
CA LEU A 222 -27.20 -8.00 -18.11
C LEU A 222 -26.47 -7.05 -17.15
N VAL A 223 -25.20 -6.73 -17.43
CA VAL A 223 -24.32 -5.94 -16.57
C VAL A 223 -24.91 -4.57 -16.26
N THR A 224 -25.59 -3.92 -17.21
CA THR A 224 -26.17 -2.57 -17.03
C THR A 224 -27.33 -2.55 -16.04
N LYS A 225 -28.21 -3.57 -16.07
CA LYS A 225 -29.27 -3.73 -15.07
C LYS A 225 -28.67 -4.05 -13.70
N VAL A 226 -27.62 -4.85 -13.68
CA VAL A 226 -26.92 -5.24 -12.45
C VAL A 226 -26.28 -4.05 -11.75
N PHE A 227 -25.64 -3.18 -12.52
CA PHE A 227 -25.06 -1.94 -12.03
C PHE A 227 -26.10 -1.01 -11.37
N SER A 228 -27.27 -0.82 -11.99
CA SER A 228 -28.30 0.08 -11.46
C SER A 228 -28.88 -0.35 -10.11
N SER A 229 -29.11 -1.66 -9.90
CA SER A 229 -29.62 -2.20 -8.63
C SER A 229 -28.55 -2.20 -7.52
N PHE A 230 -27.29 -2.44 -7.88
CA PHE A 230 -26.17 -2.34 -6.96
C PHE A 230 -25.93 -0.90 -6.48
N ALA A 231 -25.95 0.07 -7.40
CA ALA A 231 -25.86 1.49 -7.07
C ALA A 231 -27.00 1.95 -6.15
N ALA A 232 -28.22 1.42 -6.32
CA ALA A 232 -29.33 1.70 -5.41
C ALA A 232 -29.12 1.12 -3.99
N SER A 233 -28.40 0.01 -3.86
CA SER A 233 -28.18 -0.68 -2.58
C SER A 233 -26.99 -0.14 -1.79
N PHE A 234 -25.95 0.35 -2.47
CA PHE A 234 -24.70 0.80 -1.82
C PHE A 234 -24.27 2.23 -2.17
N GLY A 235 -24.91 2.88 -3.13
CA GLY A 235 -24.51 4.20 -3.65
C GLY A 235 -24.43 5.28 -2.58
N ASP A 236 -25.38 5.27 -1.64
CA ASP A 236 -25.43 6.25 -0.53
C ASP A 236 -24.49 5.91 0.63
N GLN A 237 -24.18 4.62 0.85
CA GLN A 237 -23.46 4.16 2.05
C GLN A 237 -21.95 3.98 1.84
N TYR A 238 -21.50 3.68 0.61
CA TYR A 238 -20.10 3.29 0.36
C TYR A 238 -19.42 3.98 -0.83
N LEU A 239 -20.16 4.64 -1.73
CA LEU A 239 -19.60 5.05 -3.04
C LEU A 239 -19.66 6.54 -3.34
N GLY A 240 -20.16 7.36 -2.39
CA GLY A 240 -20.03 8.83 -2.37
C GLY A 240 -19.91 9.49 -3.74
N VAL A 241 -20.96 9.39 -4.57
CA VAL A 241 -21.09 10.04 -5.90
C VAL A 241 -19.78 10.09 -6.72
N SER A 242 -19.04 8.98 -6.83
CA SER A 242 -17.82 8.94 -7.64
C SER A 242 -18.16 8.95 -9.14
N THR A 243 -17.64 9.94 -9.88
CA THR A 243 -17.78 10.10 -11.34
C THR A 243 -17.18 8.94 -12.13
N ALA A 244 -16.34 8.11 -11.52
CA ALA A 244 -15.72 6.94 -12.14
C ALA A 244 -16.75 5.86 -12.55
N TRP A 245 -17.87 5.78 -11.83
CA TRP A 245 -18.95 4.82 -12.10
C TRP A 245 -19.67 5.09 -13.43
N TRP A 246 -19.80 6.37 -13.81
CA TRP A 246 -20.36 6.77 -15.10
C TRP A 246 -19.44 6.40 -16.28
N THR A 247 -18.13 6.37 -16.06
CA THR A 247 -17.14 5.94 -17.06
C THR A 247 -17.15 4.42 -17.26
N CYS A 248 -17.30 3.60 -16.21
CA CYS A 248 -17.53 2.16 -16.38
C CYS A 248 -18.81 1.88 -17.20
N LEU A 249 -19.87 2.67 -16.98
CA LEU A 249 -21.11 2.59 -17.77
C LEU A 249 -20.92 2.93 -19.27
N HIS A 250 -19.91 3.75 -19.61
CA HIS A 250 -19.56 4.11 -20.98
C HIS A 250 -18.63 3.10 -21.67
N VAL A 251 -17.84 2.34 -20.90
CA VAL A 251 -16.94 1.29 -21.45
C VAL A 251 -17.72 -0.01 -21.72
N ILE A 252 -18.86 -0.20 -21.07
CA ILE A 252 -19.72 -1.39 -21.20
C ILE A 252 -20.82 -1.21 -22.27
N ASN A 253 -21.06 0.02 -22.75
CA ASN A 253 -21.90 0.32 -23.94
C ASN A 253 -21.05 0.37 -25.22
#